data_AF-A0A3S1BBA7-F1
#
_entry.id   AF-A0A3S1BBA7-F1
#
_cell.length_a   1.000
_cell.length_b   1.000
_cell.length_c   1.000
_cell.angle_alpha   90.00
_cell.angle_beta   90.00
_cell.angle_gamma   90.00
#
_symmetry.space_group_name_H-M   'P 1'
#
loop_
_entity.id
_entity.type
_entity.pdbx_description
1 polymer ?
#
loop_
_entity_poly.entity_id
_entity_poly.type
_entity_poly.pdbx_seq_one_letter_code
_entity_poly.pdbx_strand_id
1 'polypeptide(L)'
;MKMNSVLVLAGVVLLVHVGLISCTNPGLKIRITKRGLEYVNKASQTLITQQLHTMRIPDSSSRNGKVSFDVTNIRVEGVSIPTAAISLRPDKNGLAVTIGNFGLSVRANYRAARKGW
;
A
#
# COMPACT_ATOMS: atom_id res chain seq x y z
N MET A 1 -11.40 -60.62 11.18
CA MET A 1 -11.64 -59.60 12.22
C MET A 1 -10.51 -58.56 12.34
N LYS A 2 -9.23 -58.88 12.06
CA LYS A 2 -8.10 -57.94 12.19
C LYS A 2 -8.12 -56.73 11.23
N MET A 3 -8.59 -56.90 9.99
CA MET A 3 -8.60 -55.84 8.96
C MET A 3 -9.48 -54.63 9.33
N ASN A 4 -10.68 -54.90 9.84
CA ASN A 4 -11.66 -53.86 10.16
C ASN A 4 -11.21 -53.02 11.36
N SER A 5 -10.54 -53.64 12.34
CA SER A 5 -9.99 -52.93 13.50
C SER A 5 -8.82 -52.00 13.12
N VAL A 6 -7.98 -52.41 12.16
CA VAL A 6 -6.87 -51.57 11.66
C VAL A 6 -7.40 -50.36 10.90
N LEU A 7 -8.44 -50.54 10.07
CA LEU A 7 -9.10 -49.46 9.36
C LEU A 7 -9.74 -48.43 10.31
N VAL A 8 -10.38 -48.90 11.39
CA VAL A 8 -10.96 -48.02 12.42
C VAL A 8 -9.88 -47.22 13.15
N LEU A 9 -8.76 -47.86 13.53
CA LEU A 9 -7.63 -47.19 14.18
C LEU A 9 -6.99 -46.13 13.27
N ALA A 10 -6.77 -46.46 11.99
CA ALA A 10 -6.23 -45.52 11.01
C ALA A 10 -7.16 -44.30 10.84
N GLY A 11 -8.48 -44.51 10.81
CA GLY A 11 -9.46 -43.44 10.75
C GLY A 11 -9.44 -42.52 11.97
N VAL A 12 -9.31 -43.07 13.18
CA VAL A 12 -9.21 -42.28 14.43
C VAL A 12 -7.93 -41.46 14.46
N VAL A 13 -6.79 -42.04 14.06
CA VAL A 13 -5.51 -41.32 13.99
C VAL A 13 -5.59 -40.17 13.01
N LEU A 14 -6.20 -40.37 11.84
CA LEU A 14 -6.42 -39.32 10.84
C LEU A 14 -7.29 -38.19 11.41
N LEU A 15 -8.38 -38.52 12.12
CA LEU A 15 -9.29 -37.54 12.71
C LEU A 15 -8.59 -36.68 13.78
N VAL A 16 -7.74 -37.30 14.60
CA VAL A 16 -6.95 -36.60 15.63
C VAL A 16 -5.91 -35.68 15.00
N HIS A 17 -5.23 -36.12 13.94
CA HIS A 17 -4.28 -35.28 13.21
C HIS A 17 -4.97 -34.07 12.56
N VAL A 18 -6.13 -34.26 11.93
CA VAL A 18 -6.90 -33.15 11.35
C VAL A 18 -7.35 -32.17 12.44
N GLY A 19 -7.78 -32.65 13.61
CA GLY A 19 -8.17 -31.80 14.74
C GLY A 19 -7.01 -30.97 15.31
N LEU A 20 -5.80 -31.55 15.41
CA LEU A 20 -4.60 -30.86 15.89
C LEU A 20 -4.12 -29.79 14.89
N ILE A 21 -4.16 -30.07 13.59
CA ILE A 21 -3.77 -29.12 12.54
C ILE A 21 -4.80 -27.97 12.44
N SER A 22 -6.06 -28.25 12.77
CA SER A 22 -7.16 -27.26 12.72
C SER A 22 -7.22 -26.34 13.95
N CYS A 23 -6.41 -26.59 14.99
CA CYS A 23 -6.34 -25.73 16.17
C CYS A 23 -5.62 -24.42 15.83
N THR A 24 -6.35 -23.43 15.32
CA THR A 24 -5.87 -22.09 15.00
C THR A 24 -5.73 -21.19 16.24
N ASN A 25 -5.22 -21.72 17.36
CA ASN A 25 -4.99 -20.96 18.58
C ASN A 25 -3.57 -20.39 18.56
N PRO A 26 -3.37 -19.11 18.21
CA PRO A 26 -2.04 -18.54 18.20
C PRO A 26 -1.50 -18.43 19.63
N GLY A 27 -0.20 -18.69 19.83
CA GLY A 27 0.46 -18.47 21.12
C GLY A 27 0.46 -17.00 21.57
N LEU A 28 0.32 -16.06 20.63
CA LEU A 28 0.16 -14.63 20.88
C LEU A 28 -0.81 -14.02 19.84
N LYS A 29 -1.81 -13.27 20.32
CA LYS A 29 -2.76 -12.55 19.46
C LYS A 29 -2.71 -11.06 19.73
N ILE A 30 -2.23 -10.29 18.76
CA ILE A 30 -2.22 -8.83 18.82
C ILE A 30 -3.46 -8.31 18.10
N ARG A 31 -4.21 -7.41 18.75
CA ARG A 31 -5.39 -6.75 18.17
C ARG A 31 -5.17 -5.26 18.11
N ILE A 32 -5.00 -4.73 16.90
CA ILE A 32 -5.06 -3.29 16.66
C ILE A 32 -6.53 -2.88 16.58
N THR A 33 -6.92 -1.92 17.42
CA THR A 33 -8.27 -1.38 17.45
C THR A 33 -8.40 -0.21 16.48
N LYS A 34 -9.63 0.26 16.24
CA LYS A 34 -9.87 1.48 15.45
C LYS A 34 -9.10 2.69 15.99
N ARG A 35 -8.97 2.83 17.32
CA ARG A 35 -8.16 3.89 17.95
C ARG A 35 -6.67 3.76 17.62
N GLY A 36 -6.14 2.54 17.60
CA GLY A 36 -4.76 2.30 17.16
C GLY A 36 -4.56 2.69 15.69
N LEU A 37 -5.56 2.43 14.86
CA LEU A 37 -5.54 2.80 13.45
C LEU A 37 -5.63 4.32 13.24
N GLU A 38 -6.45 5.02 14.03
CA GLU A 38 -6.50 6.49 14.07
C GLU A 38 -5.17 7.12 14.50
N TYR A 39 -4.47 6.49 15.45
CA TYR A 39 -3.12 6.94 15.84
C TYR A 39 -2.12 6.78 14.69
N VAL A 40 -2.09 5.60 14.06
CA VAL A 40 -1.23 5.34 12.88
C VAL A 40 -1.52 6.35 11.77
N ASN A 41 -2.79 6.67 11.56
CA ASN A 41 -3.21 7.64 10.56
C ASN A 41 -2.61 9.04 10.82
N LYS A 42 -2.64 9.53 12.06
CA LYS A 42 -1.98 10.80 12.44
C LYS A 42 -0.47 10.76 12.20
N ALA A 43 0.19 9.67 12.61
CA ALA A 43 1.63 9.52 12.39
C ALA A 43 2.00 9.43 10.89
N SER A 44 1.16 8.77 10.10
CA SER A 44 1.39 8.55 8.67
C SER A 44 1.33 9.83 7.85
N GLN A 45 0.50 10.82 8.23
CA GLN A 45 0.39 12.08 7.49
C GLN A 45 1.73 12.81 7.41
N THR A 46 2.45 12.92 8.53
CA THR A 46 3.78 13.53 8.57
C THR A 46 4.78 12.75 7.71
N LEU A 47 4.78 11.42 7.83
CA LEU A 47 5.69 10.55 7.08
C LEU A 47 5.46 10.64 5.57
N ILE A 48 4.21 10.58 5.12
CA ILE A 48 3.85 10.69 3.69
C ILE A 48 4.22 12.08 3.17
N THR A 49 3.94 13.13 3.94
CA THR A 49 4.30 14.51 3.57
C THR A 49 5.81 14.65 3.36
N GLN A 50 6.60 14.11 4.30
CA GLN A 50 8.05 14.11 4.19
C GLN A 50 8.54 13.30 2.98
N GLN A 51 8.01 12.10 2.76
CA GLN A 51 8.39 11.26 1.61
C GLN A 51 8.09 11.94 0.29
N LEU A 52 6.92 12.58 0.15
CA LEU A 52 6.55 13.32 -1.06
C LEU A 52 7.42 14.56 -1.29
N HIS A 53 7.82 15.26 -0.23
CA HIS A 53 8.77 16.37 -0.34
C HIS A 53 10.14 15.91 -0.83
N THR A 54 10.59 14.73 -0.41
CA THR A 54 11.88 14.17 -0.83
C THR A 54 11.83 13.44 -2.17
N MET A 55 10.64 13.19 -2.71
CA MET A 55 10.48 12.46 -3.97
C MET A 55 11.01 13.30 -5.13
N ARG A 56 11.90 12.71 -5.91
CA ARG A 56 12.43 13.33 -7.12
C ARG A 56 11.57 12.94 -8.31
N ILE A 57 10.95 13.92 -8.95
CA ILE A 57 10.22 13.72 -10.21
C ILE A 57 11.25 13.78 -11.36
N PRO A 58 11.30 12.78 -12.25
CA PRO A 58 12.27 12.74 -13.33
C PRO A 58 11.96 13.81 -14.39
N ASP A 59 13.01 14.35 -15.00
CA ASP A 59 12.88 15.24 -16.15
C ASP A 59 12.22 14.49 -17.32
N SER A 60 11.43 15.20 -18.12
CA SER A 60 10.72 14.64 -19.26
C SER A 60 11.03 15.44 -20.53
N SER A 61 11.33 14.72 -21.60
CA SER A 61 11.52 15.28 -22.93
C SER A 61 10.61 14.56 -23.90
N SER A 62 9.99 15.28 -24.81
CA SER A 62 9.05 14.74 -25.78
C SER A 62 9.14 15.52 -27.08
N ARG A 63 8.98 14.83 -28.20
CA ARG A 63 9.03 15.45 -29.52
C ARG A 63 7.75 15.15 -30.27
N ASN A 64 7.06 16.20 -30.71
CA ASN A 64 5.88 16.11 -31.54
C ASN A 64 6.15 16.79 -32.89
N GLY A 65 6.37 15.98 -33.93
CA GLY A 65 6.74 16.46 -35.26
C GLY A 65 8.03 17.27 -35.25
N LYS A 66 7.95 18.55 -35.64
CA LYS A 66 9.09 19.49 -35.67
C LYS A 66 9.33 20.19 -34.33
N VAL A 67 8.51 19.96 -33.33
CA VAL A 67 8.60 20.62 -32.03
C VAL A 67 9.12 19.65 -30.98
N SER A 68 10.17 20.04 -30.28
CA SER A 68 10.68 19.38 -29.08
C SER A 68 10.21 20.16 -27.85
N PHE A 69 9.78 19.43 -26.82
CA PHE A 69 9.34 19.93 -25.53
C PHE A 69 10.21 19.29 -24.45
N ASP A 70 10.79 20.09 -23.57
CA ASP A 70 11.58 19.64 -22.45
C ASP A 70 11.02 20.25 -21.16
N VAL A 71 10.76 19.41 -20.16
CA VAL A 71 10.41 19.80 -18.80
C VAL A 71 11.49 19.28 -17.88
N THR A 72 12.26 20.18 -17.28
CA THR A 72 13.46 19.85 -16.50
C THR A 72 13.43 20.48 -15.12
N ASN A 73 14.27 19.97 -14.22
CA ASN A 73 14.44 20.49 -12.87
C ASN A 73 13.11 20.52 -12.10
N ILE A 74 12.35 19.43 -12.19
CA ILE A 74 11.07 19.29 -11.50
C ILE A 74 11.33 19.13 -10.00
N ARG A 75 10.76 20.03 -9.19
CA ARG A 75 10.93 20.08 -7.73
C ARG A 75 9.58 20.23 -7.04
N VAL A 76 9.36 19.44 -5.99
CA VAL A 76 8.21 19.59 -5.11
C VAL A 76 8.47 20.77 -4.16
N GLU A 77 7.62 21.78 -4.18
CA GLU A 77 7.75 22.99 -3.34
C GLU A 77 6.87 22.93 -2.09
N GLY A 78 5.76 22.18 -2.17
CA GLY A 78 4.79 22.08 -1.09
C GLY A 78 3.93 20.86 -1.24
N VAL A 79 3.65 20.21 -0.12
CA VAL A 79 2.73 19.07 -0.01
C VAL A 79 1.71 19.39 1.09
N SER A 80 0.43 19.22 0.78
CA SER A 80 -0.67 19.39 1.74
C SER A 80 -1.52 18.11 1.78
N ILE A 81 -1.59 17.48 2.95
CA ILE A 81 -2.41 16.29 3.20
C ILE A 81 -3.33 16.58 4.38
N PRO A 82 -4.43 17.33 4.18
CA PRO A 82 -5.29 17.79 5.26
C PRO A 82 -6.17 16.68 5.83
N THR A 83 -6.45 15.61 5.08
CA THR A 83 -7.28 14.51 5.56
C THR A 83 -6.75 13.18 5.05
N ALA A 84 -6.37 12.31 5.97
CA ALA A 84 -6.14 10.89 5.70
C ALA A 84 -7.04 10.07 6.63
N ALA A 85 -7.49 8.91 6.18
CA ALA A 85 -8.28 7.96 6.94
C ALA A 85 -7.86 6.54 6.58
N ILE A 86 -7.73 5.67 7.59
CA ILE A 86 -7.48 4.25 7.38
C ILE A 86 -8.68 3.48 7.90
N SER A 87 -9.21 2.60 7.06
CA SER A 87 -10.39 1.79 7.33
C SER A 87 -10.09 0.31 7.13
N LEU A 88 -10.77 -0.53 7.90
CA LEU A 88 -10.74 -1.98 7.71
C LEU A 88 -11.63 -2.34 6.52
N ARG A 89 -11.13 -3.20 5.65
CA ARG A 89 -11.87 -3.80 4.53
C ARG A 89 -11.98 -5.31 4.72
N PRO A 90 -12.96 -5.78 5.50
CA PRO A 90 -13.17 -7.21 5.74
C PRO A 90 -13.50 -7.97 4.45
N ASP A 91 -14.06 -7.29 3.46
CA ASP A 91 -14.42 -7.83 2.14
C ASP A 91 -13.21 -8.19 1.26
N LYS A 92 -12.03 -7.61 1.55
CA LYS A 92 -10.78 -7.84 0.81
C LYS A 92 -9.64 -8.32 1.70
N ASN A 93 -9.95 -8.76 2.92
CA ASN A 93 -8.97 -9.16 3.94
C ASN A 93 -7.83 -8.15 4.10
N GLY A 94 -8.14 -6.84 4.17
CA GLY A 94 -7.11 -5.81 4.15
C GLY A 94 -7.50 -4.49 4.80
N LEU A 95 -6.64 -3.49 4.59
CA LEU A 95 -6.84 -2.10 4.99
C LEU A 95 -7.00 -1.23 3.74
N ALA A 96 -7.87 -0.23 3.83
CA ALA A 96 -7.94 0.84 2.84
C ALA A 96 -7.49 2.16 3.45
N VAL A 97 -6.56 2.82 2.77
CA VAL A 97 -6.14 4.18 3.08
C VAL A 97 -6.83 5.11 2.10
N THR A 98 -7.52 6.12 2.62
CA THR A 98 -8.17 7.18 1.84
C THR A 98 -7.50 8.48 2.18
N ILE A 99 -7.07 9.21 1.16
CA ILE A 99 -6.49 10.54 1.30
C ILE A 99 -7.42 11.52 0.59
N GLY A 100 -7.89 12.52 1.33
CA GLY A 100 -8.80 13.54 0.84
C GLY A 100 -8.11 14.91 0.76
N ASN A 101 -8.53 15.69 -0.24
CA ASN A 101 -8.11 17.09 -0.41
C ASN A 101 -6.58 17.27 -0.47
N PHE A 102 -5.90 16.33 -1.12
CA PHE A 102 -4.46 16.35 -1.34
C PHE A 102 -4.05 17.50 -2.27
N GLY A 103 -3.04 18.26 -1.86
CA GLY A 103 -2.42 19.32 -2.66
C GLY A 103 -0.93 19.08 -2.88
N LEU A 104 -0.46 19.31 -4.10
CA LEU A 104 0.95 19.23 -4.47
C LEU A 104 1.34 20.46 -5.30
N SER A 105 2.32 21.21 -4.81
CA SER A 105 2.92 22.34 -5.52
C SER A 105 4.23 21.91 -6.15
N VAL A 106 4.39 22.13 -7.45
CA VAL A 106 5.56 21.72 -8.22
C VAL A 106 6.10 22.90 -9.00
N ARG A 107 7.42 23.08 -8.98
CA ARG A 107 8.15 23.99 -9.86
C ARG A 107 8.93 23.19 -10.88
N ALA A 108 8.87 23.61 -12.13
CA ALA A 108 9.64 23.02 -13.22
C ALA A 108 10.07 24.11 -14.20
N ASN A 109 11.18 23.85 -14.89
CA ASN A 109 11.60 24.63 -16.04
C ASN A 109 11.01 23.99 -17.30
N TYR A 110 10.51 24.80 -18.23
CA TYR A 110 10.01 24.31 -19.50
C TYR A 110 10.76 24.95 -20.67
N ARG A 111 10.97 24.20 -21.75
CA ARG A 111 11.54 24.67 -23.00
C ARG A 111 10.79 24.04 -24.16
N ALA A 112 10.45 24.85 -25.16
CA ALA A 112 9.94 24.37 -26.43
C ALA A 112 10.87 24.87 -27.56
N ALA A 113 11.27 23.96 -28.44
CA ALA A 113 12.13 24.27 -29.58
C ALA A 113 11.50 23.71 -30.86
N ARG A 114 11.36 24.54 -31.89
CA ARG A 114 10.94 24.09 -33.22
C ARG A 114 12.17 23.93 -34.10
N LYS A 115 12.37 22.75 -34.68
CA LYS A 115 13.43 22.54 -35.67
C LYS A 115 12.97 23.18 -36.99
N GLY A 116 13.60 24.29 -37.35
CA GLY A 116 13.47 24.97 -38.65
C GLY A 116 14.12 24.17 -39.77
N TRP A 117 13.78 24.52 -41.00
CA TRP A 117 14.31 23.93 -42.24
C TRP A 117 15.76 24.29 -42.44
#